data_AF-B3JE08-F1
#
_entry.id   AF-B3JE08-F1
#
_cell.length_a   1.000
_cell.length_b   1.000
_cell.length_c   1.000
_cell.angle_alpha   90.00
_cell.angle_beta   90.00
_cell.angle_gamma   90.00
#
_symmetry.space_group_name_H-M   'P 1'
#
loop_
_entity.id
_entity.type
_entity.pdbx_description
1 polymer ?
#
loop_
_entity_poly.entity_id
_entity_poly.type
_entity_poly.pdbx_seq_one_letter_code
_entity_poly.pdbx_strand_id
1 'polypeptide(L)'
;MDTGFINRIKGYAALFMAVMAAILLVPVDGYSSEREYPDVILDTRLEADVFSGGSLQAVFEKDGWMFYMLDIRDLTDREMACGHILPLAPSYSQYYVRYWDNGRLSMIVECVANLPVGIQTFFDENGNISEQVDYSKKFGKMSPQDILSILEREKVISLSDGRSRKVSASEFAFFFSLEYDDKTNIWLADINLDFEKEPEANPVSPFYRKYARYSIDGETGRILDVTYETRYEESEYDEVGAD
;
A
#
# COMPACT_ATOMS: atom_id res chain seq x y z
N MET A 1 3.98 -17.55 14.96
CA MET A 1 4.47 -16.43 14.13
C MET A 1 4.01 -16.73 12.72
N ASP A 2 3.18 -15.88 12.10
CA ASP A 2 2.66 -16.15 10.76
C ASP A 2 3.65 -15.63 9.71
N THR A 3 4.41 -16.56 9.12
CA THR A 3 5.40 -16.30 8.07
C THR A 3 4.78 -15.62 6.86
N GLY A 4 3.50 -15.88 6.56
CA GLY A 4 2.80 -15.29 5.42
C GLY A 4 2.60 -13.78 5.54
N PHE A 5 2.36 -13.27 6.74
CA PHE A 5 2.22 -11.82 6.97
C PHE A 5 3.59 -11.10 6.88
N ILE A 6 4.66 -11.71 7.40
CA ILE A 6 6.02 -11.19 7.29
C ILE A 6 6.46 -11.15 5.81
N ASN A 7 6.22 -12.21 5.05
CA ASN A 7 6.58 -12.30 3.64
C ASN A 7 5.78 -11.32 2.78
N ARG A 8 4.48 -11.11 3.06
CA ARG A 8 3.67 -10.12 2.36
C ARG A 8 4.15 -8.69 2.64
N ILE A 9 4.39 -8.31 3.89
CA ILE A 9 4.87 -6.95 4.15
C ILE A 9 6.31 -6.77 3.62
N LYS A 10 7.17 -7.79 3.71
CA LYS A 10 8.49 -7.75 3.06
C LYS A 10 8.38 -7.64 1.53
N GLY A 11 7.43 -8.35 0.91
CA GLY A 11 7.14 -8.28 -0.52
C GLY A 11 6.64 -6.91 -0.94
N TYR A 12 5.71 -6.32 -0.18
CA TYR A 12 5.24 -4.95 -0.40
C TYR A 12 6.36 -3.95 -0.16
N ALA A 13 7.14 -4.06 0.92
CA ALA A 13 8.26 -3.18 1.22
C ALA A 13 9.36 -3.28 0.14
N ALA A 14 9.69 -4.49 -0.34
CA ALA A 14 10.67 -4.71 -1.40
C ALA A 14 10.19 -4.20 -2.76
N LEU A 15 8.94 -4.44 -3.12
CA LEU A 15 8.32 -3.90 -4.34
C LEU A 15 8.29 -2.37 -4.29
N PHE A 16 7.92 -1.78 -3.14
CA PHE A 16 7.91 -0.34 -2.95
C PHE A 16 9.32 0.23 -2.99
N MET A 17 10.29 -0.36 -2.29
CA MET A 17 11.71 0.04 -2.34
C MET A 17 12.28 -0.02 -3.78
N ALA A 18 11.92 -1.04 -4.56
CA ALA A 18 12.35 -1.19 -5.95
C ALA A 18 11.70 -0.18 -6.90
N VAL A 19 10.40 0.10 -6.75
CA VAL A 19 9.69 1.15 -7.51
C VAL A 19 10.24 2.54 -7.17
N MET A 20 10.61 2.76 -5.90
CA MET A 20 11.20 4.02 -5.41
C MET A 20 12.64 4.25 -5.92
N ALA A 21 13.44 3.19 -6.11
CA ALA A 21 14.80 3.31 -6.64
C ALA A 21 14.87 3.67 -8.14
N ALA A 22 13.77 3.49 -8.89
CA ALA A 22 13.73 3.65 -10.34
C ALA A 22 13.29 5.05 -10.83
N ILE A 23 12.84 5.94 -9.94
CA ILE A 23 12.30 7.25 -10.31
C ILE A 23 13.38 8.33 -10.09
N LEU A 24 13.88 8.88 -11.20
CA LEU A 24 14.90 9.93 -11.24
C LEU A 24 14.42 11.20 -10.51
N LEU A 25 15.21 11.61 -9.52
CA LEU A 25 15.12 12.85 -8.74
C LEU A 25 15.09 14.07 -9.66
N VAL A 26 13.93 14.75 -9.73
CA VAL A 26 13.85 16.12 -10.25
C VAL A 26 13.46 17.01 -9.07
N PRO A 27 14.38 17.85 -8.55
CA PRO A 27 14.00 18.81 -7.53
C PRO A 27 13.02 19.81 -8.15
N VAL A 28 11.88 20.02 -7.49
CA VAL A 28 10.87 20.99 -7.93
C VAL A 28 10.92 22.18 -7.00
N ASP A 29 11.45 23.30 -7.51
CA ASP A 29 11.32 24.61 -6.88
C ASP A 29 9.85 25.04 -6.87
N GLY A 30 9.37 25.48 -5.70
CA GLY A 30 8.16 26.27 -5.57
C GLY A 30 6.87 25.46 -5.68
N TYR A 31 6.51 24.76 -4.62
CA TYR A 31 5.10 24.46 -4.33
C TYR A 31 4.75 24.88 -2.90
N SER A 32 3.71 25.70 -2.81
CA SER A 32 2.86 25.83 -1.63
C SER A 32 1.74 24.81 -1.85
N SER A 33 1.80 23.64 -1.22
CA SER A 33 0.74 22.65 -1.33
C SER A 33 0.32 22.19 0.06
N GLU A 34 -0.66 22.89 0.61
CA GLU A 34 -1.50 22.47 1.73
C GLU A 34 -2.34 21.25 1.33
N ARG A 35 -1.71 20.10 1.08
CA ARG A 35 -2.37 18.82 1.35
C ARG A 35 -1.78 18.33 2.66
N GLU A 36 -2.45 18.71 3.75
CA GLU A 36 -2.08 18.27 5.09
C GLU A 36 -2.35 16.77 5.19
N TYR A 37 -1.28 15.99 5.39
CA TYR A 37 -1.45 14.63 5.87
C TYR A 37 -2.20 14.66 7.21
N PRO A 38 -2.90 13.58 7.60
CA PRO A 38 -3.60 13.55 8.87
C PRO A 38 -2.67 13.87 10.06
N ASP A 39 -3.06 14.83 10.90
CA ASP A 39 -2.27 15.26 12.08
C ASP A 39 -1.86 14.09 12.97
N VAL A 40 -2.75 13.11 13.16
CA VAL A 40 -2.46 11.88 13.90
C VAL A 40 -1.21 11.18 13.39
N ILE A 41 -0.92 11.22 12.09
CA ILE A 41 0.27 10.61 11.50
C ILE A 41 1.48 11.52 11.70
N LEU A 42 1.33 12.83 11.43
CA LEU A 42 2.42 13.81 11.55
C LEU A 42 2.92 13.96 13.00
N ASP A 43 2.01 13.90 13.96
CA ASP A 43 2.29 14.05 15.39
C ASP A 43 2.70 12.72 16.06
N THR A 44 2.65 11.60 15.33
CA THR A 44 3.08 10.32 15.88
C THR A 44 4.59 10.21 15.86
N ARG A 45 5.17 10.10 17.06
CA ARG A 45 6.52 9.61 17.26
C ARG A 45 6.47 8.13 17.59
N LEU A 46 7.20 7.32 16.81
CA LEU A 46 7.29 5.88 17.03
C LEU A 46 8.40 5.60 18.06
N GLU A 47 8.04 4.94 19.16
CA GLU A 47 9.01 4.52 20.17
C GLU A 47 9.54 3.11 19.86
N ALA A 48 10.83 2.88 20.08
CA ALA A 48 11.49 1.62 19.70
C ALA A 48 10.96 0.39 20.47
N ASP A 49 10.33 0.60 21.62
CA ASP A 49 9.73 -0.45 22.46
C ASP A 49 8.41 -0.99 21.90
N VAL A 50 7.84 -0.34 20.87
CA VAL A 50 6.66 -0.82 20.16
C VAL A 50 6.89 -2.20 19.51
N PHE A 51 8.16 -2.53 19.19
CA PHE A 51 8.59 -3.81 18.61
C PHE A 51 9.13 -4.80 19.68
N SER A 52 8.77 -4.60 20.95
CA SER A 52 9.28 -5.42 22.05
C SER A 52 8.86 -6.90 21.99
N GLY A 53 9.58 -7.74 22.74
CA GLY A 53 9.29 -9.18 22.81
C GLY A 53 9.81 -10.01 21.62
N GLY A 54 10.70 -9.45 20.79
CA GLY A 54 11.27 -10.14 19.62
C GLY A 54 10.35 -10.14 18.40
N SER A 55 9.29 -9.32 18.40
CA SER A 55 8.40 -9.14 17.26
C SER A 55 8.99 -8.10 16.29
N LEU A 56 9.14 -8.46 15.02
CA LEU A 56 9.49 -7.51 13.95
C LEU A 56 8.32 -6.62 13.53
N GLN A 57 7.19 -6.72 14.21
CA GLN A 57 5.93 -6.11 13.80
C GLN A 57 5.21 -5.50 14.98
N ALA A 58 4.59 -4.35 14.73
CA ALA A 58 3.70 -3.68 15.67
C ALA A 58 2.40 -3.30 14.95
N VAL A 59 1.27 -3.68 15.55
CA VAL A 59 -0.06 -3.26 15.09
C VAL A 59 -0.79 -2.58 16.24
N PHE A 60 -1.20 -1.35 16.04
CA PHE A 60 -1.91 -0.57 17.06
C PHE A 60 -2.88 0.43 16.46
N GLU A 61 -3.90 0.78 17.23
CA GLU A 61 -4.86 1.82 16.88
C GLU A 61 -4.48 3.13 17.57
N LYS A 62 -4.61 4.25 16.86
CA LYS A 62 -4.51 5.60 17.43
C LYS A 62 -5.49 6.53 16.71
N ASP A 63 -6.35 7.19 17.48
CA ASP A 63 -7.32 8.21 17.02
C ASP A 63 -8.15 7.80 15.78
N GLY A 64 -8.57 6.53 15.71
CA GLY A 64 -9.37 5.99 14.60
C GLY A 64 -8.56 5.52 13.38
N TRP A 65 -7.23 5.42 13.51
CA TRP A 65 -6.32 4.93 12.49
C TRP A 65 -5.58 3.68 12.98
N MET A 66 -5.43 2.71 12.09
CA MET A 66 -4.64 1.50 12.31
C MET A 66 -3.24 1.67 11.75
N PHE A 67 -2.24 1.43 12.58
CA PHE A 67 -0.83 1.47 12.24
C PHE A 67 -0.33 0.03 12.11
N TYR A 68 0.20 -0.33 10.94
CA TYR A 68 0.86 -1.60 10.66
C TYR A 68 2.33 -1.35 10.38
N MET A 69 3.17 -1.51 11.40
CA MET A 69 4.57 -1.13 11.37
C MET A 69 5.48 -2.37 11.33
N LEU A 70 6.56 -2.27 10.59
CA LEU A 70 7.68 -3.20 10.59
C LEU A 70 8.93 -2.56 11.17
N ASP A 71 9.64 -3.32 11.98
CA ASP A 71 11.03 -3.04 12.31
C ASP A 71 11.92 -3.36 11.11
N ILE A 72 12.72 -2.39 10.67
CA ILE A 72 13.62 -2.51 9.51
C ILE A 72 15.08 -2.20 9.86
N ARG A 73 15.44 -2.18 11.15
CA ARG A 73 16.81 -1.84 11.61
C ARG A 73 17.88 -2.80 11.10
N ASP A 74 17.51 -4.04 10.74
CA ASP A 74 18.41 -5.00 10.12
C ASP A 74 18.67 -4.72 8.62
N LEU A 75 17.88 -3.84 8.00
CA LEU A 75 17.93 -3.53 6.57
C LEU A 75 18.59 -2.17 6.27
N THR A 76 18.65 -1.28 7.26
CA THR A 76 19.19 0.08 7.13
C THR A 76 19.73 0.58 8.46
N ASP A 77 20.76 1.43 8.39
CA ASP A 77 21.42 2.06 9.52
C ASP A 77 20.76 3.38 9.98
N ARG A 78 19.74 3.88 9.26
CA ARG A 78 19.13 5.19 9.50
C ARG A 78 17.67 5.15 9.91
N GLU A 79 16.90 4.22 9.35
CA GLU A 79 15.47 4.13 9.61
C GLU A 79 15.17 2.98 10.57
N MET A 80 14.32 3.26 11.55
CA MET A 80 13.86 2.24 12.50
C MET A 80 12.72 1.40 11.92
N ALA A 81 11.79 2.06 11.23
CA ALA A 81 10.55 1.41 10.84
C ALA A 81 10.00 1.92 9.51
N CYS A 82 9.23 1.07 8.86
CA CYS A 82 8.30 1.47 7.80
C CYS A 82 6.96 0.80 8.01
N GLY A 83 5.91 1.34 7.41
CA GLY A 83 4.58 0.76 7.60
C GLY A 83 3.49 1.41 6.79
N HIS A 84 2.29 0.91 7.06
CA HIS A 84 1.06 1.34 6.44
C HIS A 84 0.09 1.84 7.51
N ILE A 85 -0.54 2.98 7.27
CA ILE A 85 -1.52 3.58 8.17
C ILE A 85 -2.84 3.72 7.42
N LEU A 86 -3.90 3.15 7.97
CA LEU A 86 -5.21 3.09 7.34
C LEU A 86 -6.28 3.66 8.28
N PRO A 87 -7.26 4.41 7.77
CA PRO A 87 -8.41 4.81 8.59
C PRO A 87 -9.24 3.55 8.93
N LEU A 88 -9.86 3.49 10.10
CA LEU A 88 -10.78 2.38 10.42
C LEU A 88 -12.02 2.38 9.52
N ALA A 89 -12.51 3.56 9.14
CA ALA A 89 -13.58 3.70 8.18
C ALA A 89 -13.19 3.08 6.82
N PRO A 90 -14.13 2.46 6.08
CA PRO A 90 -13.87 1.96 4.74
C PRO A 90 -13.29 3.04 3.83
N SER A 91 -12.07 2.79 3.36
CA SER A 91 -11.36 3.66 2.41
C SER A 91 -10.33 2.85 1.65
N TYR A 92 -10.18 3.14 0.36
CA TYR A 92 -9.06 2.64 -0.44
C TYR A 92 -7.81 3.51 -0.33
N SER A 93 -7.89 4.66 0.34
CA SER A 93 -6.70 5.43 0.71
C SER A 93 -6.03 4.84 1.95
N GLN A 94 -4.69 4.78 1.88
CA GLN A 94 -3.81 4.49 2.99
C GLN A 94 -2.61 5.44 2.93
N TYR A 95 -1.78 5.44 3.97
CA TYR A 95 -0.51 6.14 3.98
C TYR A 95 0.62 5.15 4.15
N TYR A 96 1.60 5.20 3.26
CA TYR A 96 2.87 4.54 3.48
C TYR A 96 3.81 5.51 4.19
N VAL A 97 4.44 5.05 5.25
CA VAL A 97 5.30 5.87 6.12
C VAL A 97 6.62 5.19 6.42
N ARG A 98 7.61 6.01 6.76
CA ARG A 98 8.90 5.58 7.29
C ARG A 98 9.31 6.45 8.48
N TYR A 99 10.10 5.89 9.38
CA TYR A 99 10.54 6.56 10.60
C TYR A 99 12.05 6.45 10.77
N TRP A 100 12.68 7.57 11.11
CA TRP A 100 14.06 7.63 11.58
C TRP A 100 14.25 6.81 12.86
N ASP A 101 15.50 6.46 13.16
CA ASP A 101 15.90 5.79 14.41
C ASP A 101 15.41 6.51 15.69
N ASN A 102 15.28 7.83 15.63
CA ASN A 102 14.83 8.69 16.70
C ASN A 102 13.29 8.73 16.86
N GLY A 103 12.55 7.98 16.03
CA GLY A 103 11.10 7.86 16.09
C GLY A 103 10.32 8.91 15.31
N ARG A 104 10.97 9.89 14.69
CA ARG A 104 10.29 10.88 13.85
C ARG A 104 10.05 10.33 12.46
N LEU A 105 8.99 10.82 11.82
CA LEU A 105 8.66 10.51 10.43
C LEU A 105 9.83 10.92 9.52
N SER A 106 10.29 10.02 8.66
CA SER A 106 11.29 10.28 7.62
C SER A 106 10.64 10.47 6.25
N MET A 107 9.52 9.79 6.01
CA MET A 107 8.78 9.88 4.76
C MET A 107 7.30 9.55 4.96
N ILE A 108 6.45 10.19 4.18
CA ILE A 108 5.03 9.85 4.03
C ILE A 108 4.56 10.07 2.60
N VAL A 109 3.67 9.19 2.14
CA VAL A 109 2.94 9.35 0.88
C VAL A 109 1.54 8.72 1.02
N GLU A 110 0.54 9.37 0.43
CA GLU A 110 -0.79 8.78 0.28
C GLU A 110 -0.74 7.72 -0.82
N CYS A 111 -1.38 6.58 -0.60
CA CYS A 111 -1.57 5.57 -1.62
C CYS A 111 -3.06 5.25 -1.77
N VAL A 112 -3.51 5.07 -3.01
CA VAL A 112 -4.80 4.44 -3.31
C VAL A 112 -4.52 2.97 -3.58
N ALA A 113 -4.94 2.08 -2.67
CA ALA A 113 -4.46 0.71 -2.56
C ALA A 113 -2.92 0.67 -2.54
N ASN A 114 -2.29 0.06 -3.54
CA ASN A 114 -0.84 -0.03 -3.70
C ASN A 114 -0.20 1.20 -4.36
N LEU A 115 -0.99 2.07 -5.00
CA LEU A 115 -0.47 3.11 -5.90
C LEU A 115 -0.20 4.42 -5.15
N PRO A 116 1.04 4.94 -5.13
CA PRO A 116 1.34 6.27 -4.60
C PRO A 116 0.62 7.36 -5.40
N VAL A 117 -0.03 8.29 -4.68
CA VAL A 117 -0.78 9.40 -5.25
C VAL A 117 -0.44 10.71 -4.52
N GLY A 118 -0.62 11.83 -5.22
CA GLY A 118 -0.38 13.15 -4.63
C GLY A 118 1.09 13.37 -4.32
N ILE A 119 1.36 14.03 -3.19
CA ILE A 119 2.70 14.43 -2.81
C ILE A 119 3.28 13.37 -1.89
N GLN A 120 4.53 13.01 -2.12
CA GLN A 120 5.39 12.34 -1.16
C GLN A 120 6.25 13.40 -0.50
N THR A 121 6.31 13.36 0.82
CA THR A 121 7.10 14.31 1.61
C THR A 121 8.16 13.55 2.38
N PHE A 122 9.40 14.01 2.29
CA PHE A 122 10.53 13.56 3.08
C PHE A 122 10.84 14.60 4.14
N PHE A 123 11.25 14.12 5.31
CA PHE A 123 11.63 14.95 6.44
C PHE A 123 13.06 14.66 6.86
N ASP A 124 13.77 15.69 7.34
CA ASP A 124 15.04 15.51 8.02
C ASP A 124 14.85 14.87 9.41
N GLU A 125 15.94 14.49 10.08
CA GLU A 125 15.89 13.90 11.43
C GLU A 125 15.30 14.84 12.50
N ASN A 126 15.19 16.14 12.23
CA ASN A 126 14.58 17.12 13.12
C ASN A 126 13.06 17.25 12.88
N GLY A 127 12.53 16.65 11.81
CA GLY A 127 11.13 16.73 11.39
C GLY A 127 10.81 17.90 10.46
N ASN A 128 11.81 18.58 9.89
CA ASN A 128 11.58 19.59 8.86
C ASN A 128 11.45 18.93 7.50
N ILE A 129 10.60 19.46 6.63
CA ILE A 129 10.49 19.00 5.23
C ILE A 129 11.84 19.20 4.54
N SER A 130 12.42 18.10 4.03
CA SER A 130 13.68 18.11 3.29
C SER A 130 13.45 18.05 1.78
N GLU A 131 12.42 17.32 1.33
CA GLU A 131 12.09 17.15 -0.08
C GLU A 131 10.60 16.84 -0.27
N GLN A 132 10.04 17.24 -1.40
CA GLN A 132 8.70 16.83 -1.83
C GLN A 132 8.69 16.42 -3.31
N VAL A 133 8.00 15.33 -3.60
CA VAL A 133 7.84 14.77 -4.96
C VAL A 133 6.36 14.59 -5.25
N ASP A 134 5.88 15.17 -6.35
CA ASP A 134 4.48 15.07 -6.75
C ASP A 134 4.25 13.90 -7.73
N TYR A 135 3.72 12.80 -7.20
CA TYR A 135 3.36 11.59 -7.93
C TYR A 135 2.11 11.75 -8.79
N SER A 136 1.29 12.79 -8.57
CA SER A 136 0.08 12.99 -9.36
C SER A 136 0.36 13.45 -10.79
N LYS A 137 1.52 14.06 -11.02
CA LYS A 137 1.93 14.61 -12.32
C LYS A 137 2.05 13.58 -13.44
N LYS A 138 2.20 12.29 -13.10
CA LYS A 138 2.31 11.23 -14.11
C LYS A 138 0.95 10.85 -14.70
N PHE A 139 -0.14 11.06 -13.96
CA PHE A 139 -1.46 10.60 -14.39
C PHE A 139 -2.00 11.45 -15.54
N GLY A 140 -2.78 10.82 -16.43
CA GLY A 140 -3.56 11.49 -17.46
C GLY A 140 -4.73 12.27 -16.87
N LYS A 141 -5.79 12.50 -17.66
CA LYS A 141 -6.99 13.20 -17.16
C LYS A 141 -7.76 12.42 -16.11
N MET A 142 -7.73 11.09 -16.19
CA MET A 142 -8.40 10.21 -15.24
C MET A 142 -7.58 10.11 -13.96
N SER A 143 -8.19 10.46 -12.83
CA SER A 143 -7.57 10.33 -11.51
C SER A 143 -7.76 8.91 -10.95
N PRO A 144 -6.94 8.49 -9.96
CA PRO A 144 -7.17 7.23 -9.23
C PRO A 144 -8.61 7.08 -8.72
N GLN A 145 -9.21 8.16 -8.24
CA GLN A 145 -10.57 8.15 -7.73
C GLN A 145 -11.60 7.89 -8.83
N ASP A 146 -11.40 8.43 -10.03
CA ASP A 146 -12.28 8.17 -11.17
C ASP A 146 -12.21 6.70 -11.58
N ILE A 147 -11.01 6.09 -11.51
CA ILE A 147 -10.82 4.66 -11.76
C ILE A 147 -11.58 3.82 -10.73
N LEU A 148 -11.49 4.15 -9.44
CA LEU A 148 -12.30 3.47 -8.42
C LEU A 148 -13.81 3.59 -8.70
N SER A 149 -14.28 4.76 -9.14
CA SER A 149 -15.69 4.94 -9.53
C SER A 149 -16.10 4.16 -10.78
N ILE A 150 -15.17 3.88 -11.71
CA ILE A 150 -15.42 2.94 -12.82
C ILE A 150 -15.57 1.52 -12.27
N LEU A 151 -14.64 1.07 -11.44
CA LEU A 151 -14.65 -0.28 -10.87
C LEU A 151 -15.87 -0.54 -9.98
N GLU A 152 -16.34 0.46 -9.23
CA GLU A 152 -17.58 0.37 -8.46
C GLU A 152 -18.82 0.22 -9.37
N ARG A 153 -18.87 0.93 -10.50
CA ARG A 153 -19.95 0.78 -11.49
C ARG A 153 -19.96 -0.61 -12.14
N GLU A 154 -18.77 -1.18 -12.34
CA GLU A 154 -18.59 -2.58 -12.77
C GLU A 154 -18.89 -3.59 -11.65
N LYS A 155 -19.20 -3.11 -10.43
CA LYS A 155 -19.57 -3.92 -9.25
C LYS A 155 -18.49 -4.89 -8.77
N VAL A 156 -17.23 -4.64 -9.15
CA VAL A 156 -16.08 -5.46 -8.73
C VAL A 156 -15.49 -5.00 -7.40
N ILE A 157 -15.74 -3.75 -7.01
CA ILE A 157 -15.45 -3.18 -5.69
C ILE A 157 -16.67 -2.44 -5.16
N SER A 158 -16.63 -2.00 -3.90
CA SER A 158 -17.56 -0.99 -3.39
C SER A 158 -16.82 0.04 -2.53
N LEU A 159 -17.05 1.32 -2.82
CA LEU A 159 -16.45 2.44 -2.09
C LEU A 159 -17.12 2.64 -0.73
N SER A 160 -18.40 2.31 -0.64
CA SER A 160 -19.23 2.52 0.57
C SER A 160 -18.92 1.58 1.73
N ASP A 161 -18.76 0.29 1.45
CA ASP A 161 -18.51 -0.77 2.45
C ASP A 161 -17.04 -1.25 2.44
N GLY A 162 -16.23 -0.83 1.46
CA GLY A 162 -14.86 -1.27 1.31
C GLY A 162 -14.73 -2.73 0.85
N ARG A 163 -15.74 -3.31 0.19
CA ARG A 163 -15.64 -4.67 -0.37
C ARG A 163 -14.43 -4.78 -1.28
N SER A 164 -13.55 -5.76 -1.03
CA SER A 164 -12.18 -5.89 -1.57
C SER A 164 -11.08 -5.23 -0.71
N ARG A 165 -11.39 -4.90 0.54
CA ARG A 165 -10.44 -4.49 1.58
C ARG A 165 -10.66 -5.29 2.86
N LYS A 166 -9.57 -5.65 3.54
CA LYS A 166 -9.55 -6.21 4.90
C LYS A 166 -8.65 -5.35 5.78
N VAL A 167 -9.11 -5.01 6.98
CA VAL A 167 -8.32 -4.33 8.02
C VAL A 167 -8.70 -4.95 9.35
N SER A 168 -7.72 -5.50 10.06
CA SER A 168 -7.89 -6.13 11.38
C SER A 168 -6.66 -5.90 12.26
N ALA A 169 -6.73 -6.27 13.53
CA ALA A 169 -5.58 -6.19 14.44
C ALA A 169 -4.40 -7.11 14.05
N SER A 170 -4.57 -8.00 13.07
CA SER A 170 -3.53 -8.94 12.63
C SER A 170 -3.06 -8.72 11.18
N GLU A 171 -3.89 -8.12 10.32
CA GLU A 171 -3.55 -7.94 8.91
C GLU A 171 -4.33 -6.80 8.26
N PHE A 172 -3.80 -6.28 7.17
CA PHE A 172 -4.57 -5.55 6.19
C PHE A 172 -4.32 -6.10 4.79
N ALA A 173 -5.31 -5.98 3.91
CA ALA A 173 -5.19 -6.39 2.52
C ALA A 173 -6.10 -5.54 1.64
N PHE A 174 -5.60 -5.20 0.46
CA PHE A 174 -6.42 -4.81 -0.68
C PHE A 174 -6.42 -5.98 -1.66
N PHE A 175 -7.60 -6.40 -2.09
CA PHE A 175 -7.77 -7.50 -3.04
C PHE A 175 -7.80 -7.01 -4.49
N PHE A 176 -7.27 -5.82 -4.71
CA PHE A 176 -6.99 -5.29 -6.04
C PHE A 176 -5.72 -4.45 -6.00
N SER A 177 -5.11 -4.27 -7.16
CA SER A 177 -4.04 -3.32 -7.39
C SER A 177 -4.39 -2.36 -8.53
N LEU A 178 -3.83 -1.16 -8.45
CA LEU A 178 -3.86 -0.16 -9.50
C LEU A 178 -2.44 0.13 -9.98
N GLU A 179 -2.29 0.25 -11.29
CA GLU A 179 -1.09 0.69 -11.96
C GLU A 179 -1.46 1.65 -13.08
N TYR A 180 -0.53 2.55 -13.41
CA TYR A 180 -0.69 3.49 -14.51
C TYR A 180 0.56 3.47 -15.38
N ASP A 181 0.37 3.21 -16.66
CA ASP A 181 1.42 3.25 -17.68
C ASP A 181 1.43 4.63 -18.34
N ASP A 182 2.47 5.41 -18.08
CA ASP A 182 2.66 6.76 -18.58
C ASP A 182 2.97 6.83 -20.08
N LYS A 183 3.47 5.74 -20.67
CA LYS A 183 3.79 5.67 -22.11
C LYS A 183 2.55 5.42 -22.94
N THR A 184 1.65 4.58 -22.44
CA THR A 184 0.42 4.22 -23.15
C THR A 184 -0.79 5.02 -22.68
N ASN A 185 -0.69 5.76 -21.56
CA ASN A 185 -1.78 6.46 -20.90
C ASN A 185 -2.93 5.49 -20.56
N ILE A 186 -2.59 4.32 -20.02
CA ILE A 186 -3.53 3.26 -19.65
C ILE A 186 -3.45 3.01 -18.15
N TRP A 187 -4.62 2.96 -17.53
CA TRP A 187 -4.80 2.43 -16.19
C TRP A 187 -5.01 0.92 -16.25
N LEU A 188 -4.27 0.20 -15.42
CA LEU A 188 -4.44 -1.22 -15.20
C LEU A 188 -5.01 -1.43 -13.81
N ALA A 189 -6.12 -2.14 -13.72
CA ALA A 189 -6.69 -2.58 -12.45
C ALA A 189 -6.76 -4.10 -12.43
N ASP A 190 -6.10 -4.73 -11.48
CA ASP A 190 -6.07 -6.17 -11.30
C ASP A 190 -6.87 -6.52 -10.04
N ILE A 191 -8.00 -7.20 -10.20
CA ILE A 191 -8.94 -7.48 -9.10
C ILE A 191 -9.00 -8.99 -8.87
N ASN A 192 -8.69 -9.42 -7.65
CA ASN A 192 -8.99 -10.78 -7.20
C ASN A 192 -10.50 -10.89 -7.00
N LEU A 193 -11.18 -11.71 -7.80
CA LEU A 193 -12.63 -11.94 -7.74
C LEU A 193 -13.03 -12.95 -6.65
N ASP A 194 -12.07 -13.69 -6.11
CA ASP A 194 -12.27 -14.70 -5.10
C ASP A 194 -11.93 -14.17 -3.69
N PHE A 195 -11.93 -12.85 -3.48
CA PHE A 195 -11.55 -12.23 -2.20
C PHE A 195 -12.45 -12.58 -1.01
N GLU A 196 -13.71 -12.96 -1.26
CA GLU A 196 -14.63 -13.45 -0.22
C GLU A 196 -14.37 -14.91 0.15
N LYS A 197 -13.61 -15.65 -0.68
CA LYS A 197 -13.19 -17.01 -0.35
C LYS A 197 -12.00 -16.89 0.58
N GLU A 198 -12.25 -17.00 1.88
CA GLU A 198 -11.18 -17.20 2.83
C GLU A 198 -10.35 -18.42 2.39
N PRO A 199 -9.01 -18.35 2.39
CA PRO A 199 -8.23 -19.57 2.33
C PRO A 199 -8.67 -20.41 3.54
N GLU A 200 -9.18 -21.62 3.32
CA GLU A 200 -9.46 -22.54 4.41
C GLU A 200 -8.21 -22.61 5.31
N ALA A 201 -8.39 -22.76 6.63
CA ALA A 201 -7.28 -22.72 7.59
C ALA A 201 -6.16 -23.74 7.30
N ASN A 202 -6.43 -24.73 6.45
CA ASN A 202 -5.46 -25.57 5.77
C ASN A 202 -5.89 -25.69 4.32
N PRO A 203 -5.43 -24.78 3.44
CA PRO A 203 -5.82 -24.86 2.07
C PRO A 203 -5.03 -26.08 1.51
N VAL A 204 -5.72 -27.17 1.14
CA VAL A 204 -5.23 -28.29 0.31
C VAL A 204 -4.63 -27.80 -1.01
N SER A 205 -3.31 -27.54 -1.03
CA SER A 205 -2.60 -27.08 -2.22
C SER A 205 -2.91 -27.99 -3.42
N PRO A 206 -3.18 -27.45 -4.62
CA PRO A 206 -3.06 -26.04 -5.03
C PRO A 206 -4.35 -25.21 -4.95
N PHE A 207 -4.26 -23.90 -4.66
CA PHE A 207 -5.40 -22.97 -4.77
C PHE A 207 -5.28 -22.09 -6.00
N TYR A 208 -6.43 -21.95 -6.64
CA TYR A 208 -6.61 -21.12 -7.81
C TYR A 208 -7.47 -19.94 -7.44
N ARG A 209 -7.03 -18.75 -7.81
CA ARG A 209 -7.81 -17.53 -7.67
C ARG A 209 -8.14 -16.95 -9.01
N LYS A 210 -9.37 -16.48 -9.15
CA LYS A 210 -9.85 -15.79 -10.34
C LYS A 210 -9.52 -14.31 -10.23
N TYR A 211 -9.01 -13.78 -11.33
CA TYR A 211 -8.66 -12.38 -11.46
C TYR A 211 -9.40 -11.78 -12.66
N ALA A 212 -9.82 -10.52 -12.51
CA ALA A 212 -10.22 -9.67 -13.63
C ALA A 212 -9.20 -8.54 -13.77
N ARG A 213 -8.64 -8.40 -14.97
CA ARG A 213 -7.73 -7.32 -15.31
C ARG A 213 -8.41 -6.36 -16.27
N TYR A 214 -8.62 -5.12 -15.81
CA TYR A 214 -9.19 -4.05 -16.60
C TYR A 214 -8.07 -3.19 -17.19
N SER A 215 -8.17 -2.92 -18.49
CA SER A 215 -7.39 -1.85 -19.14
C SER A 215 -8.33 -0.68 -19.40
N ILE A 216 -8.03 0.49 -18.82
CA ILE A 216 -8.89 1.66 -18.85
C ILE A 216 -8.11 2.82 -19.45
N ASP A 217 -8.70 3.49 -20.43
CA ASP A 217 -8.12 4.65 -21.09
C ASP A 217 -7.96 5.82 -20.10
N GLY A 218 -6.74 6.32 -19.92
CA GLY A 218 -6.40 7.37 -18.95
C GLY A 218 -6.81 8.79 -19.36
N GLU A 219 -7.37 8.96 -20.55
CA GLU A 219 -7.90 10.24 -21.04
C GLU A 219 -9.43 10.33 -20.87
N THR A 220 -10.13 9.22 -21.12
CA THR A 220 -11.59 9.17 -21.25
C THR A 220 -12.28 8.31 -20.19
N GLY A 221 -11.55 7.44 -19.51
CA GLY A 221 -12.10 6.48 -18.56
C GLY A 221 -12.86 5.32 -19.23
N ARG A 222 -12.75 5.16 -20.55
CA ARG A 222 -13.36 4.05 -21.26
C ARG A 222 -12.61 2.75 -20.96
N ILE A 223 -13.34 1.70 -20.61
CA ILE A 223 -12.78 0.35 -20.54
C ILE A 223 -12.41 -0.10 -21.97
N LEU A 224 -11.13 -0.36 -22.18
CA LEU A 224 -10.55 -0.80 -23.45
C LEU A 224 -10.60 -2.32 -23.57
N ASP A 225 -10.29 -3.02 -22.49
CA ASP A 225 -10.29 -4.47 -22.41
C ASP A 225 -10.56 -4.97 -20.99
N VAL A 226 -11.11 -6.18 -20.88
CA VAL A 226 -11.23 -6.93 -19.63
C VAL A 226 -10.79 -8.37 -19.87
N THR A 227 -9.67 -8.74 -19.26
CA THR A 227 -9.14 -10.10 -19.33
C THR A 227 -9.43 -10.84 -18.03
N TYR A 228 -9.94 -12.08 -18.13
CA TYR A 228 -10.20 -12.94 -16.98
C TYR A 228 -9.18 -14.07 -16.92
N GLU A 229 -8.51 -14.21 -15.78
CA GLU A 229 -7.46 -15.20 -15.58
C GLU A 229 -7.75 -16.04 -14.33
N THR A 230 -7.21 -17.26 -14.34
CA THR A 230 -7.12 -18.07 -13.12
C THR A 230 -5.64 -18.26 -12.84
N ARG A 231 -5.19 -17.73 -11.70
CA ARG A 231 -3.78 -17.75 -11.31
C ARG A 231 -3.56 -18.80 -10.23
N TYR A 232 -2.39 -19.43 -10.33
CA TYR A 232 -1.85 -20.29 -9.31
C TYR A 232 -1.26 -19.42 -8.19
N GLU A 233 -1.68 -19.63 -6.95
CA GLU A 233 -1.00 -19.10 -5.78
C GLU A 233 -0.44 -20.27 -4.97
N GLU A 234 0.88 -20.31 -4.81
CA GLU A 234 1.52 -21.25 -3.88
C GLU A 234 1.07 -20.90 -2.46
N SER A 235 0.62 -21.91 -1.71
CA SER A 235 0.53 -21.77 -0.26
C SER A 235 1.94 -21.61 0.28
N GLU A 236 2.26 -20.47 0.88
CA GLU A 236 3.56 -20.22 1.56
C GLU A 236 3.77 -21.09 2.84
N TYR A 237 3.09 -22.24 2.94
CA TYR A 237 3.15 -23.17 4.07
C TYR A 237 4.01 -24.41 3.81
N ASP A 238 4.79 -24.45 2.73
CA ASP A 238 5.76 -25.50 2.50
C ASP A 238 7.17 -24.99 2.80
N GLU A 239 7.57 -25.09 4.08
CA GLU A 239 8.91 -25.49 4.53
C GLU A 239 8.98 -25.42 6.07
N VAL A 240 8.29 -26.35 6.75
CA VAL A 240 8.78 -26.80 8.05
C VAL A 240 9.56 -28.08 7.77
N GLY A 241 10.88 -27.93 7.63
CA GLY A 241 11.80 -29.05 7.55
C GLY A 241 11.52 -30.03 8.68
N ALA A 242 11.19 -31.26 8.30
CA ALA A 242 11.26 -32.38 9.21
C ALA A 242 12.73 -32.68 9.45
N ASP A 243 13.22 -32.38 10.65
CA ASP A 243 14.36 -33.06 11.28
C ASP A 243 13.93 -33.51 12.69
#